data_AF-A0A5S3RJZ4-F1
#
_entry.id   AF-A0A5S3RJZ4-F1
#
_cell.length_a   1.000
_cell.length_b   1.000
_cell.length_c   1.000
_cell.angle_alpha   90.00
_cell.angle_beta   90.00
_cell.angle_gamma   90.00
#
_symmetry.space_group_name_H-M   'P 1'
#
loop_
_entity.id
_entity.type
_entity.pdbx_description
1 polymer ?
#
loop_
_entity_poly.entity_id
_entity_poly.type
_entity_poly.pdbx_seq_one_letter_code
_entity_poly.pdbx_strand_id
1 'polypeptide(L)'
;SDDEYASAGATVLNDRAEILAQADVILSVDKLPAEDIVHAKNKTVISFLDPFNSHAYVDLLCEHQVTSFSMEMIPRSTRCQKMDALSSQASLAGYVMVTKAIAELPSILPMMMTAAGTIKPAKVFIIGAGVAGLQAI
;
A
#
# COMPACT_ATOMS: atom_id res chain seq x y z
N SER A 1 11.45 3.60 14.23
CA SER A 1 12.72 4.35 14.14
C SER A 1 13.83 3.39 13.74
N ASP A 2 15.02 3.90 13.40
CA ASP A 2 16.19 3.05 13.08
C ASP A 2 16.53 2.10 14.23
N ASP A 3 16.39 2.55 15.48
CA ASP A 3 16.58 1.71 16.67
C ASP A 3 15.63 0.52 16.75
N GLU A 4 14.37 0.68 16.30
CA GLU A 4 13.40 -0.42 16.27
C GLU A 4 13.79 -1.47 15.22
N TYR A 5 14.31 -1.05 14.07
CA TYR A 5 14.83 -1.96 13.05
C TYR A 5 16.07 -2.71 13.54
N ALA A 6 17.02 -1.99 14.16
CA ALA A 6 18.21 -2.60 14.74
C ALA A 6 17.86 -3.60 15.85
N SER A 7 16.88 -3.26 16.70
CA SER A 7 16.38 -4.15 17.77
C SER A 7 15.72 -5.42 17.22
N ALA A 8 15.13 -5.36 16.04
CA ALA A 8 14.59 -6.51 15.32
C ALA A 8 15.66 -7.33 14.57
N GLY A 9 16.94 -6.92 14.61
CA GLY A 9 18.06 -7.61 14.00
C GLY A 9 18.43 -7.14 12.59
N ALA A 10 17.87 -6.03 12.12
CA ALA A 10 18.29 -5.43 10.86
C ALA A 10 19.59 -4.63 11.00
N THR A 11 20.42 -4.62 9.95
CA THR A 11 21.53 -3.68 9.83
C THR A 11 21.04 -2.41 9.14
N VAL A 12 21.14 -1.28 9.82
CA VAL A 12 20.76 0.03 9.26
C VAL A 12 21.98 0.63 8.58
N LEU A 13 21.84 0.95 7.29
CA LEU A 13 22.84 1.65 6.49
C LEU A 13 22.28 3.02 6.09
N ASN A 14 23.16 4.02 5.99
CA ASN A 14 22.76 5.41 5.68
C ASN A 14 22.79 5.72 4.18
N ASP A 15 23.43 4.87 3.37
CA ASP A 15 23.50 5.04 1.93
C ASP A 15 22.57 4.05 1.20
N ARG A 16 21.67 4.60 0.39
CA ARG A 16 20.72 3.83 -0.40
C ARG A 16 21.42 2.97 -1.45
N ALA A 17 22.45 3.50 -2.11
CA ALA A 17 23.18 2.75 -3.14
C ALA A 17 23.88 1.54 -2.53
N GLU A 18 24.46 1.70 -1.34
CA GLU A 18 25.03 0.61 -0.55
C GLU A 18 23.99 -0.45 -0.19
N ILE A 19 22.80 -0.06 0.30
CA ILE A 19 21.70 -1.00 0.60
C ILE A 19 21.32 -1.80 -0.64
N LEU A 20 21.06 -1.11 -1.75
CA LEU A 20 20.66 -1.73 -3.00
C LEU A 20 21.76 -2.63 -3.57
N ALA A 21 23.04 -2.28 -3.38
CA ALA A 21 24.18 -3.08 -3.82
C ALA A 21 24.38 -4.35 -2.99
N GLN A 22 24.08 -4.34 -1.69
CA GLN A 22 24.24 -5.50 -0.81
C GLN A 22 23.04 -6.45 -0.81
N ALA A 23 21.82 -5.96 -1.12
CA ALA A 23 20.61 -6.78 -1.07
C ALA A 23 20.49 -7.78 -2.23
N ASP A 24 20.12 -9.03 -1.96
CA ASP A 24 19.72 -10.00 -2.99
C ASP A 24 18.23 -9.88 -3.37
N VAL A 25 17.41 -9.50 -2.39
CA VAL A 25 15.96 -9.27 -2.52
C VAL A 25 15.65 -7.87 -2.02
N ILE A 26 15.06 -7.07 -2.88
CA ILE A 26 14.69 -5.68 -2.62
C ILE A 26 13.18 -5.61 -2.47
N LEU A 27 12.73 -5.21 -1.28
CA LEU A 27 11.32 -4.96 -0.97
C LEU A 27 11.09 -3.46 -0.98
N SER A 28 10.08 -3.01 -1.72
CA SER A 28 9.67 -1.60 -1.74
C SER A 28 8.15 -1.51 -1.88
N VAL A 29 7.57 -0.40 -1.44
CA VAL A 29 6.13 -0.16 -1.63
C VAL A 29 5.90 0.18 -3.11
N ASP A 30 6.48 1.28 -3.56
CA ASP A 30 6.41 1.72 -4.95
C ASP A 30 7.60 1.18 -5.79
N LYS A 31 7.53 1.42 -7.10
CA LYS A 31 8.65 1.19 -8.03
C LYS A 31 9.93 1.85 -7.54
N LEU A 32 11.05 1.17 -7.76
CA LEU A 32 12.35 1.81 -7.62
C LEU A 32 12.49 2.89 -8.70
N PRO A 33 13.06 4.06 -8.38
CA PRO A 33 13.49 5.04 -9.36
C PRO A 33 14.35 4.40 -10.45
N ALA A 34 14.27 4.91 -11.69
CA ALA A 34 15.03 4.35 -12.81
C ALA A 34 16.55 4.34 -12.56
N GLU A 35 17.06 5.36 -11.87
CA GLU A 35 18.46 5.47 -11.45
C GLU A 35 18.90 4.36 -10.48
N ASP A 36 17.98 3.81 -9.70
CA ASP A 36 18.26 2.75 -8.73
C ASP A 36 18.26 1.35 -9.36
N ILE A 37 17.59 1.17 -10.51
CA ILE A 37 17.47 -0.14 -11.16
C ILE A 37 18.83 -0.70 -11.54
N VAL A 38 19.82 0.18 -11.84
CA VAL A 38 21.19 -0.25 -12.15
C VAL A 38 21.82 -1.06 -11.02
N HIS A 39 21.45 -0.76 -9.77
CA HIS A 39 21.90 -1.46 -8.57
C HIS A 39 21.10 -2.75 -8.31
N ALA A 40 19.96 -2.93 -8.96
CA ALA A 40 19.08 -4.10 -8.87
C ALA A 40 19.44 -5.21 -9.88
N LYS A 41 20.51 -5.06 -10.67
CA LYS A 41 20.89 -6.04 -11.70
C LYS A 41 21.07 -7.44 -11.13
N ASN A 42 20.45 -8.45 -11.76
CA ASN A 42 20.43 -9.86 -11.34
C ASN A 42 19.83 -10.11 -9.94
N LYS A 43 19.06 -9.17 -9.38
CA LYS A 43 18.43 -9.30 -8.06
C LYS A 43 16.93 -9.49 -8.19
N THR A 44 16.28 -9.76 -7.06
CA THR A 44 14.82 -9.86 -6.99
C THR A 44 14.20 -8.58 -6.47
N VAL A 45 13.19 -8.04 -7.14
CA VAL A 45 12.41 -6.88 -6.68
C VAL A 45 10.95 -7.30 -6.44
N ILE A 46 10.41 -6.95 -5.28
CA ILE A 46 9.00 -7.16 -4.93
C ILE A 46 8.39 -5.82 -4.54
N SER A 47 7.43 -5.35 -5.34
CA SER A 47 6.74 -4.07 -5.11
C SER A 47 5.47 -3.95 -5.96
N PHE A 48 4.78 -2.81 -5.85
CA PHE A 48 3.78 -2.41 -6.83
C PHE A 48 4.47 -1.94 -8.11
N LEU A 49 4.19 -2.62 -9.23
CA LEU A 49 4.88 -2.43 -10.52
C LEU A 49 3.96 -1.95 -11.65
N ASP A 50 2.66 -2.00 -11.48
CA ASP A 50 1.64 -1.62 -12.46
C ASP A 50 2.02 -1.98 -13.91
N PRO A 51 2.26 -3.28 -14.21
CA PRO A 51 2.92 -3.69 -15.45
C PRO A 51 2.07 -3.44 -16.70
N PHE A 52 0.75 -3.23 -16.55
CA PHE A 52 -0.15 -2.95 -17.67
C PHE A 52 -0.14 -1.49 -18.12
N ASN A 53 0.24 -0.55 -17.24
CA ASN A 53 0.32 0.86 -17.61
C ASN A 53 1.78 1.35 -17.74
N SER A 54 2.74 0.61 -17.19
CA SER A 54 4.15 1.02 -17.13
C SER A 54 5.08 0.13 -17.95
N HIS A 55 4.76 -0.05 -19.24
CA HIS A 55 5.55 -0.89 -20.16
C HIS A 55 7.04 -0.53 -20.18
N ALA A 56 7.38 0.76 -20.28
CA ALA A 56 8.78 1.21 -20.29
C ALA A 56 9.55 0.82 -19.02
N TYR A 57 8.86 0.72 -17.87
CA TYR A 57 9.48 0.27 -16.63
C TYR A 57 9.72 -1.25 -16.64
N VAL A 58 8.81 -2.02 -17.23
CA VAL A 58 9.01 -3.46 -17.44
C VAL A 58 10.21 -3.72 -18.36
N ASP A 59 10.32 -2.95 -19.45
CA ASP A 59 11.46 -3.03 -20.37
C ASP A 59 12.77 -2.74 -19.63
N LEU A 60 12.81 -1.71 -18.78
CA LEU A 60 13.96 -1.38 -17.95
C LEU A 60 14.37 -2.52 -16.99
N LEU A 61 13.39 -3.17 -16.36
CA LEU A 61 13.66 -4.35 -15.52
C LEU A 61 14.27 -5.51 -16.33
N CYS A 62 13.76 -5.74 -17.56
CA CYS A 62 14.27 -6.75 -18.46
C CYS A 62 15.71 -6.45 -18.91
N GLU A 63 16.00 -5.20 -19.30
CA GLU A 63 17.34 -4.74 -19.69
C GLU A 63 18.37 -4.99 -18.59
N HIS A 64 17.97 -4.87 -17.33
CA HIS A 64 18.84 -5.08 -16.17
C HIS A 64 18.71 -6.47 -15.56
N GLN A 65 18.06 -7.41 -16.24
CA GLN A 65 17.94 -8.82 -15.83
C GLN A 65 17.39 -8.96 -14.40
N VAL A 66 16.47 -8.07 -14.01
CA VAL A 66 15.85 -8.06 -12.69
C VAL A 66 14.74 -9.10 -12.65
N THR A 67 14.78 -10.01 -11.68
CA THR A 67 13.62 -10.86 -11.39
C THR A 67 12.62 -10.03 -10.60
N SER A 68 11.37 -9.94 -11.03
CA SER A 68 10.40 -9.06 -10.36
C SER A 68 9.07 -9.76 -10.08
N PHE A 69 8.48 -9.41 -8.94
CA PHE A 69 7.15 -9.83 -8.53
C PHE A 69 6.27 -8.61 -8.31
N SER A 70 5.25 -8.47 -9.14
CA SER A 70 4.23 -7.43 -9.02
C SER A 70 3.19 -7.83 -7.99
N MET A 71 3.04 -7.02 -6.94
CA MET A 71 2.04 -7.24 -5.89
C MET A 71 0.60 -7.14 -6.44
N GLU A 72 0.38 -6.40 -7.53
CA GLU A 72 -0.90 -6.30 -8.23
C GLU A 72 -1.28 -7.58 -8.97
N MET A 73 -0.28 -8.37 -9.39
CA MET A 73 -0.47 -9.60 -10.15
C MET A 73 -0.62 -10.84 -9.27
N ILE A 74 -0.71 -10.68 -7.94
CA ILE A 74 -0.97 -11.80 -7.04
C ILE A 74 -2.35 -12.39 -7.36
N PRO A 75 -2.45 -13.69 -7.69
CA PRO A 75 -3.72 -14.31 -8.03
C PRO A 75 -4.72 -14.22 -6.88
N ARG A 76 -5.97 -13.86 -7.20
CA ARG A 76 -7.08 -13.88 -6.23
C ARG A 76 -7.57 -15.29 -5.96
N SER A 77 -6.80 -16.03 -5.18
CA SER A 77 -7.10 -17.40 -4.74
C SER A 77 -7.00 -17.52 -3.22
N THR A 78 -7.69 -18.51 -2.64
CA THR A 78 -7.68 -18.76 -1.18
C THR A 78 -6.27 -18.95 -0.62
N ARG A 79 -5.35 -19.52 -1.42
CA ARG A 79 -3.95 -19.74 -1.01
C ARG A 79 -3.14 -18.45 -0.92
N CYS A 80 -3.44 -17.48 -1.78
CA CYS A 80 -2.70 -16.22 -1.89
C CYS A 80 -3.35 -15.08 -1.09
N GLN A 81 -4.47 -15.31 -0.41
CA GLN A 81 -5.24 -14.25 0.26
C GLN A 81 -4.41 -13.47 1.29
N LYS A 82 -3.47 -14.12 1.98
CA LYS A 82 -2.57 -13.46 2.94
C LYS A 82 -1.52 -12.56 2.29
N MET A 83 -1.29 -12.71 0.98
CA MET A 83 -0.32 -11.96 0.21
C MET A 83 -0.97 -10.80 -0.57
N ASP A 84 -2.31 -10.73 -0.60
CA ASP A 84 -3.05 -9.72 -1.34
C ASP A 84 -2.91 -8.33 -0.69
N ALA A 85 -1.87 -7.61 -1.10
CA ALA A 85 -1.60 -6.26 -0.64
C ALA A 85 -2.69 -5.27 -1.09
N LEU A 86 -3.32 -5.48 -2.26
CA LEU A 86 -4.38 -4.60 -2.76
C LEU A 86 -5.60 -4.62 -1.84
N SER A 87 -6.03 -5.79 -1.41
CA SER A 87 -7.13 -5.93 -0.45
C SER A 87 -6.80 -5.28 0.90
N SER A 88 -5.56 -5.41 1.38
CA SER A 88 -5.10 -4.74 2.60
C SER A 88 -5.17 -3.22 2.49
N GLN A 89 -4.62 -2.65 1.41
CA GLN A 89 -4.65 -1.20 1.17
C GLN A 89 -6.07 -0.68 0.94
N ALA A 90 -6.91 -1.42 0.20
CA ALA A 90 -8.31 -1.04 -0.04
C ALA A 90 -9.12 -1.00 1.25
N SER A 91 -8.92 -1.97 2.15
CA SER A 91 -9.55 -1.98 3.47
C SER A 91 -9.15 -0.72 4.25
N LEU A 92 -7.84 -0.47 4.42
CA LEU A 92 -7.38 0.71 5.14
C LEU A 92 -7.90 2.02 4.52
N ALA A 93 -7.93 2.10 3.19
CA ALA A 93 -8.48 3.25 2.46
C ALA A 93 -9.96 3.50 2.81
N GLY A 94 -10.80 2.46 2.86
CA GLY A 94 -12.21 2.59 3.25
C GLY A 94 -12.38 3.24 4.63
N TYR A 95 -11.63 2.73 5.62
CA TYR A 95 -11.64 3.25 6.99
C TYR A 95 -11.14 4.71 7.07
N VAL A 96 -9.99 5.01 6.44
CA VAL A 96 -9.39 6.35 6.46
C VAL A 96 -10.30 7.36 5.78
N MET A 97 -10.94 7.00 4.66
CA MET A 97 -11.81 7.91 3.93
C MET A 97 -13.07 8.27 4.70
N VAL A 98 -13.66 7.34 5.46
CA VAL A 98 -14.77 7.65 6.39
C VAL A 98 -14.30 8.61 7.48
N THR A 99 -13.14 8.36 8.08
CA THR A 99 -12.58 9.23 9.12
C THR A 99 -12.36 10.65 8.60
N LYS A 100 -11.80 10.79 7.39
CA LYS A 100 -11.62 12.09 6.74
C LYS A 100 -12.95 12.77 6.42
N ALA A 101 -13.95 12.01 5.95
CA ALA A 101 -15.27 12.54 5.67
C ALA A 101 -15.96 13.07 6.94
N ILE A 102 -15.78 12.39 8.09
CA ILE A 102 -16.31 12.83 9.38
C ILE A 102 -15.64 14.13 9.84
N ALA A 103 -14.33 14.28 9.63
CA ALA A 103 -13.61 15.50 10.01
C ALA A 103 -14.13 16.75 9.29
N GLU A 104 -14.63 16.60 8.07
CA GLU A 104 -15.20 17.68 7.24
C GLU A 104 -16.73 17.80 7.38
N LEU A 105 -17.37 16.90 8.13
CA LEU A 105 -18.83 16.86 8.25
C LEU A 105 -19.31 18.04 9.13
N PRO A 106 -20.22 18.91 8.64
CA PRO A 106 -20.75 20.02 9.44
C PRO A 106 -21.80 19.57 10.48
N SER A 107 -21.93 18.27 10.69
CA SER A 107 -22.87 17.63 11.61
C SER A 107 -22.19 16.47 12.33
N ILE A 108 -22.89 15.83 13.25
CA ILE A 108 -22.36 14.71 14.04
C ILE A 108 -22.84 13.39 13.41
N LEU A 109 -21.96 12.40 13.37
CA LEU A 109 -22.24 11.11 12.72
C LEU A 109 -23.33 10.32 13.47
N PRO A 110 -23.18 9.97 14.77
CA PRO A 110 -24.22 9.24 15.49
C PRO A 110 -25.42 10.12 15.84
N MET A 111 -26.55 9.47 16.11
CA MET A 111 -27.65 10.11 16.82
C MET A 111 -27.21 10.46 18.24
N MET A 112 -27.51 11.67 18.69
CA MET A 112 -27.28 12.07 20.08
C MET A 112 -28.54 12.68 20.68
N MET A 113 -28.96 12.16 21.83
CA MET A 113 -30.00 12.78 22.65
C MET A 113 -29.33 13.55 23.78
N THR A 114 -29.52 14.87 23.78
CA THR A 114 -28.90 15.79 24.73
C THR A 114 -29.99 16.61 25.43
N ALA A 115 -29.63 17.32 26.50
CA ALA A 115 -30.55 18.26 27.16
C ALA A 115 -31.06 19.37 26.21
N ALA A 116 -30.27 19.71 25.17
CA ALA A 116 -30.65 20.69 24.15
C ALA A 116 -31.53 20.12 23.03
N GLY A 117 -31.86 18.82 23.08
CA GLY A 117 -32.66 18.12 22.09
C GLY A 117 -31.92 16.98 21.37
N THR A 118 -32.56 16.45 20.33
CA THR A 118 -32.07 15.31 19.55
C THR A 118 -31.38 15.76 18.27
N ILE A 119 -30.12 15.35 18.10
CA ILE A 119 -29.37 15.49 16.85
C ILE A 119 -29.59 14.20 16.03
N LYS A 120 -30.13 14.35 14.81
CA LYS A 120 -30.34 13.23 13.90
C LYS A 120 -29.00 12.67 13.41
N PRO A 121 -28.88 11.35 13.19
CA PRO A 121 -27.67 10.77 12.64
C PRO A 121 -27.45 11.24 11.19
N ALA A 122 -26.18 11.32 10.79
CA ALA A 122 -25.83 11.54 9.40
C ALA A 122 -26.26 10.33 8.54
N LYS A 123 -26.60 10.58 7.27
CA LYS A 123 -26.87 9.54 6.28
C LYS A 123 -25.68 9.42 5.37
N VAL A 124 -25.09 8.24 5.32
CA VAL A 124 -23.94 7.93 4.46
C VAL A 124 -24.41 7.09 3.29
N PHE A 125 -23.95 7.42 2.09
CA PHE A 125 -24.20 6.64 0.88
C PHE A 125 -22.85 6.23 0.28
N ILE A 126 -22.62 4.92 0.18
CA ILE A 126 -21.40 4.34 -0.37
C ILE A 126 -21.70 3.75 -1.75
N ILE A 127 -20.97 4.18 -2.78
CA ILE A 127 -21.08 3.65 -4.14
C ILE A 127 -19.99 2.58 -4.34
N GLY A 128 -20.42 1.33 -4.50
CA GLY A 128 -19.57 0.16 -4.67
C GLY A 128 -19.31 -0.61 -3.38
N ALA A 129 -19.53 -1.93 -3.40
CA ALA A 129 -19.40 -2.82 -2.25
C ALA A 129 -18.22 -3.82 -2.39
N GLY A 130 -17.10 -3.34 -2.93
CA GLY A 130 -15.82 -4.06 -2.87
C GLY A 130 -15.18 -3.95 -1.48
N VAL A 131 -13.91 -4.37 -1.33
CA VAL A 131 -13.21 -4.38 -0.02
C VAL A 131 -13.23 -2.99 0.66
N ALA A 132 -12.90 -1.92 -0.08
CA ALA A 132 -12.92 -0.57 0.47
C ALA A 132 -14.34 -0.09 0.86
N GLY A 133 -15.34 -0.40 0.02
CA GLY A 133 -16.72 -0.02 0.28
C GLY A 133 -17.32 -0.74 1.48
N LEU A 134 -17.02 -2.03 1.63
CA LEU A 134 -17.42 -2.81 2.80
C LEU A 134 -16.74 -2.32 4.08
N GLN A 135 -15.48 -1.88 4.00
CA GLN A 135 -14.78 -1.32 5.16
C GLN A 135 -15.23 0.11 5.51
N ALA A 136 -15.85 0.81 4.57
CA ALA A 136 -16.46 2.13 4.80
C ALA A 136 -17.86 2.07 5.44
N ILE A 137 -18.50 0.89 5.42
CA ILE A 137 -19.82 0.62 6.04
C ILE A 137 -19.62 0.24 7.49
#